data_AF-M4SVI2-F1
#
_entry.id   AF-M4SVI2-F1
#
_cell.length_a   1.000
_cell.length_b   1.000
_cell.length_c   1.000
_cell.angle_alpha   90.00
_cell.angle_beta   90.00
_cell.angle_gamma   90.00
#
_symmetry.space_group_name_H-M   'P 1'
#
loop_
_entity.id
_entity.type
_entity.pdbx_description
1 polymer ?
#
loop_
_entity_poly.entity_id
_entity_poly.type
_entity_poly.pdbx_seq_one_letter_code
_entity_poly.pdbx_strand_id
1 'polypeptide(L)'
;NSSVLHNIQALTAPQPEQKIQEISGSLTEQTPHEAMSQILNRALKLNLTVAEEPVYVVLKETEKYKSKAGIDKEADKKGYFKLQTDDDLNKLRKLYGEVVGAEKANKDFSQTYTTPLSAVHKAALRTPIAHLYKKLLEIHTKFSKDEQQLISDEKEARLKLIEAAGGEQLKTAAADTVTAISTGPEFTTETLPWDPSGDRDANCAAAGDTKNKAGMTLATDMLCICFAKKNCGHTFCQTSALTTTDHGSAKQASDVITDWHATVKLCKETPVGNTLAQRAHLILASIADFKARLGKNMIKIATVTSAANGAVKVGNFYGFFVYGGSPPTCGSNGSSETSAAGKGVCIDYSAVRKPGKEIRNYGIKVVYR
;
A
#
# COMPACT_ATOMS: atom_id res chain seq x y z
N ASN A 1 18.63 18.26 -7.55
CA ASN A 1 17.66 17.56 -6.69
C ASN A 1 16.60 16.88 -7.54
N SER A 2 16.78 15.58 -7.74
CA SER A 2 16.02 14.71 -8.63
C SER A 2 14.66 14.34 -8.02
N SER A 3 13.59 14.31 -8.82
CA SER A 3 12.23 13.93 -8.37
C SER A 3 12.15 12.47 -7.92
N VAL A 4 12.90 11.60 -8.61
CA VAL A 4 13.11 10.18 -8.28
C VAL A 4 13.55 9.97 -6.83
N LEU A 5 14.38 10.84 -6.27
CA LEU A 5 14.84 10.72 -4.88
C LEU A 5 13.68 10.87 -3.90
N HIS A 6 12.74 11.77 -4.13
CA HIS A 6 11.63 12.02 -3.19
C HIS A 6 10.59 10.88 -3.21
N ASN A 7 10.47 10.15 -4.32
CA ASN A 7 9.31 9.29 -4.53
C ASN A 7 9.38 7.94 -3.83
N ILE A 8 10.58 7.44 -3.47
CA ILE A 8 10.68 6.07 -2.96
C ILE A 8 10.00 5.87 -1.60
N GLN A 9 10.08 6.88 -0.72
CA GLN A 9 9.41 6.86 0.57
C GLN A 9 7.89 6.85 0.40
N ALA A 10 7.35 7.58 -0.59
CA ALA A 10 5.91 7.60 -0.86
C ALA A 10 5.37 6.24 -1.35
N LEU A 11 6.21 5.45 -2.04
CA LEU A 11 5.84 4.11 -2.52
C LEU A 11 5.85 3.06 -1.41
N THR A 12 6.69 3.20 -0.38
CA THR A 12 6.83 2.23 0.71
C THR A 12 6.09 2.63 2.00
N ALA A 13 5.73 3.91 2.16
CA ALA A 13 5.03 4.40 3.37
C ALA A 13 3.64 3.80 3.56
N PRO A 14 3.17 3.54 4.81
CA PRO A 14 1.81 3.10 5.12
C PRO A 14 0.72 3.87 4.40
N GLN A 15 -0.39 3.24 4.01
CA GLN A 15 -1.59 3.95 3.56
C GLN A 15 -2.30 4.65 4.75
N PRO A 16 -3.01 5.76 4.48
CA PRO A 16 -3.81 6.41 5.51
C PRO A 16 -4.96 5.51 5.97
N GLU A 17 -5.15 5.40 7.28
CA GLU A 17 -6.25 4.65 7.88
C GLU A 17 -7.61 5.26 7.52
N GLN A 18 -8.58 4.40 7.19
CA GLN A 18 -9.97 4.80 7.01
C GLN A 18 -10.70 4.69 8.35
N LYS A 19 -11.08 5.84 8.91
CA LYS A 19 -11.83 5.91 10.18
C LYS A 19 -13.18 6.57 9.97
N ILE A 20 -14.16 6.19 10.79
CA ILE A 20 -15.47 6.84 10.84
C ILE A 20 -15.65 7.44 12.24
N GLN A 21 -16.20 8.65 12.31
CA GLN A 21 -16.69 9.20 13.58
C GLN A 21 -18.00 8.51 13.97
N GLU A 22 -18.16 8.21 15.25
CA GLU A 22 -19.39 7.62 15.76
C GLU A 22 -20.59 8.54 15.47
N ILE A 23 -21.68 7.98 14.93
CA ILE A 23 -22.92 8.72 14.63
C ILE A 23 -23.65 9.15 15.93
N SER A 24 -23.16 8.73 17.10
CA SER A 24 -23.75 8.95 18.42
C SER A 24 -22.84 9.71 19.41
N GLY A 25 -22.32 10.87 19.03
CA GLY A 25 -21.79 11.87 20.00
C GLY A 25 -20.58 11.47 20.85
N SER A 26 -20.02 10.26 20.67
CA SER A 26 -18.73 9.86 21.24
C SER A 26 -17.59 10.33 20.34
N LEU A 27 -16.53 10.86 20.96
CA LEU A 27 -15.28 11.28 20.29
C LEU A 27 -14.37 10.10 19.90
N THR A 28 -14.79 8.85 20.11
CA THR A 28 -13.98 7.68 19.77
C THR A 28 -14.10 7.34 18.29
N GLU A 29 -13.02 7.53 17.54
CA GLU A 29 -12.88 7.01 16.18
C GLU A 29 -12.98 5.47 16.20
N GLN A 30 -13.76 4.90 15.28
CA GLN A 30 -13.89 3.46 15.11
C GLN A 30 -13.64 3.07 13.66
N THR A 31 -13.24 1.82 13.45
CA THR A 31 -13.20 1.27 12.09
C THR A 31 -14.62 1.08 11.54
N PRO A 32 -14.81 1.12 10.22
CA PRO A 32 -16.08 0.78 9.58
C PRO A 32 -16.66 -0.56 10.04
N HIS A 33 -15.83 -1.60 10.18
CA HIS A 33 -16.24 -2.92 10.67
C HIS A 33 -16.87 -2.89 12.05
N GLU A 34 -16.21 -2.22 13.00
CA GLU A 34 -16.63 -2.15 14.39
C GLU A 34 -17.97 -1.43 14.50
N ALA A 35 -18.12 -0.31 13.80
CA ALA A 35 -19.38 0.44 13.77
C ALA A 35 -20.53 -0.42 13.21
N MET A 36 -20.32 -1.11 12.09
CA MET A 36 -21.33 -2.00 11.50
C MET A 36 -21.69 -3.18 12.42
N SER A 37 -20.68 -3.78 13.05
CA SER A 37 -20.86 -4.87 14.02
C SER A 37 -21.67 -4.43 15.25
N GLN A 38 -21.44 -3.21 15.74
CA GLN A 38 -22.22 -2.64 16.84
C GLN A 38 -23.68 -2.42 16.45
N ILE A 39 -23.94 -1.89 15.25
CA ILE A 39 -25.31 -1.73 14.71
C ILE A 39 -26.02 -3.08 14.62
N LEU A 40 -25.35 -4.11 14.09
CA LEU A 40 -25.94 -5.45 14.00
C LEU A 40 -26.23 -6.03 15.39
N ASN A 41 -25.33 -5.85 16.37
CA ASN A 41 -25.56 -6.29 17.74
C ASN A 41 -26.76 -5.57 18.39
N ARG A 42 -26.94 -4.26 18.16
CA ARG A 42 -28.12 -3.51 18.63
C ARG A 42 -29.41 -4.04 17.98
N ALA A 43 -29.38 -4.30 16.68
CA ALA A 43 -30.51 -4.88 15.95
C ALA A 43 -30.85 -6.30 16.41
N LEU A 44 -29.83 -7.12 16.72
CA LEU A 44 -30.01 -8.45 17.29
C LEU A 44 -30.63 -8.38 18.68
N LYS A 45 -30.20 -7.43 19.53
CA LYS A 45 -30.86 -7.19 20.82
C LYS A 45 -32.33 -6.82 20.66
N LEU A 46 -32.66 -5.92 19.73
CA LEU A 46 -34.06 -5.61 19.38
C LEU A 46 -34.83 -6.85 18.95
N ASN A 47 -34.25 -7.69 18.08
CA ASN A 47 -34.87 -8.95 17.66
C ASN A 47 -35.07 -9.94 18.82
N LEU A 48 -34.12 -10.00 19.77
CA LEU A 48 -34.22 -10.82 20.98
C LEU A 48 -35.33 -10.33 21.94
N THR A 49 -35.69 -9.05 21.93
CA THR A 49 -36.79 -8.53 22.77
C THR A 49 -38.15 -9.16 22.44
N VAL A 50 -38.34 -9.57 21.17
CA VAL A 50 -39.58 -10.13 20.62
C VAL A 50 -39.49 -11.61 20.25
N ALA A 51 -38.38 -12.25 20.63
CA ALA A 51 -38.12 -13.65 20.32
C ALA A 51 -39.22 -14.59 20.86
N GLU A 52 -39.38 -15.71 20.16
CA GLU A 52 -40.35 -16.75 20.51
C GLU A 52 -39.89 -17.58 21.71
N GLU A 53 -40.84 -18.34 22.27
CA GLU A 53 -40.61 -19.16 23.45
C GLU A 53 -39.44 -20.14 23.37
N PRO A 54 -39.33 -20.93 22.29
CA PRO A 54 -38.19 -21.81 22.08
C PRO A 54 -36.83 -21.11 22.22
N VAL A 55 -36.75 -19.83 21.83
CA VAL A 55 -35.50 -19.07 21.88
C VAL A 55 -35.12 -18.72 23.32
N TYR A 56 -36.04 -18.15 24.11
CA TYR A 56 -35.68 -17.76 25.48
C TYR A 56 -35.45 -18.96 26.40
N VAL A 57 -36.11 -20.10 26.15
CA VAL A 57 -35.89 -21.34 26.90
C VAL A 57 -34.43 -21.78 26.76
N VAL A 58 -33.95 -21.85 25.52
CA VAL A 58 -32.55 -22.21 25.22
C VAL A 58 -31.54 -21.23 25.82
N LEU A 59 -31.86 -19.93 25.82
CA LEU A 59 -30.96 -18.90 26.36
C LEU A 59 -30.93 -18.88 27.89
N LYS A 60 -32.01 -19.27 28.58
CA LYS A 60 -32.10 -19.33 30.05
C LYS A 60 -31.57 -20.64 30.65
N GLU A 61 -31.87 -21.78 30.02
CA GLU A 61 -31.50 -23.10 30.54
C GLU A 61 -30.05 -23.45 30.17
N THR A 62 -29.09 -22.73 30.77
CA THR A 62 -27.66 -22.81 30.43
C THR A 62 -27.06 -24.20 30.65
N GLU A 63 -27.56 -24.95 31.64
CA GLU A 63 -27.08 -26.31 31.92
C GLU A 63 -27.59 -27.33 30.90
N LYS A 64 -28.88 -27.25 30.53
CA LYS A 64 -29.49 -28.16 29.55
C LYS A 64 -28.92 -27.91 28.15
N TYR A 65 -28.78 -26.65 27.77
CA TYR A 65 -28.30 -26.24 26.45
C TYR A 65 -26.89 -25.68 26.51
N LYS A 66 -25.96 -26.36 27.20
CA LYS A 66 -24.60 -25.85 27.42
C LYS A 66 -23.82 -25.56 26.12
N SER A 67 -24.13 -26.29 25.05
CA SER A 67 -23.49 -26.15 23.74
C SER A 67 -24.52 -26.20 22.60
N LYS A 68 -24.09 -25.77 21.41
CA LYS A 68 -24.84 -25.89 20.16
C LYS A 68 -25.31 -27.33 19.91
N ALA A 69 -24.44 -28.31 20.20
CA ALA A 69 -24.78 -29.72 20.05
C ALA A 69 -25.96 -30.17 20.93
N GLY A 70 -26.18 -29.53 22.08
CA GLY A 70 -27.35 -29.77 22.92
C GLY A 70 -28.65 -29.27 22.26
N ILE A 71 -28.58 -28.12 21.58
CA ILE A 71 -29.72 -27.53 20.84
C ILE A 71 -30.04 -28.33 19.58
N ASP A 72 -29.01 -28.78 18.85
CA ASP A 72 -29.16 -29.52 17.59
C ASP A 72 -29.86 -30.89 17.76
N LYS A 73 -29.89 -31.42 18.98
CA LYS A 73 -30.58 -32.68 19.33
C LYS A 73 -32.09 -32.50 19.51
N GLU A 74 -32.58 -31.27 19.68
CA GLU A 74 -34.00 -30.97 19.89
C GLU A 74 -34.63 -30.40 18.62
N ALA A 75 -35.44 -31.24 17.94
CA ALA A 75 -36.01 -30.92 16.64
C ALA A 75 -36.89 -29.66 16.65
N ASP A 76 -37.59 -29.39 17.76
CA ASP A 76 -38.45 -28.22 17.93
C ASP A 76 -37.67 -26.94 18.27
N LYS A 77 -36.40 -27.04 18.69
CA LYS A 77 -35.55 -25.89 19.04
C LYS A 77 -34.53 -25.55 17.96
N LYS A 78 -33.96 -26.55 17.30
CA LYS A 78 -32.89 -26.37 16.30
C LYS A 78 -33.26 -25.37 15.20
N GLY A 79 -34.51 -25.38 14.72
CA GLY A 79 -34.98 -24.50 13.64
C GLY A 79 -34.90 -23.00 13.95
N TYR A 80 -34.85 -22.62 15.23
CA TYR A 80 -34.78 -21.21 15.65
C TYR A 80 -33.36 -20.64 15.66
N PHE A 81 -32.34 -21.50 15.57
CA PHE A 81 -30.95 -21.11 15.78
C PHE A 81 -30.11 -21.42 14.53
N LYS A 82 -29.40 -20.41 14.03
CA LYS A 82 -28.40 -20.54 12.95
C LYS A 82 -26.98 -20.34 13.48
N LEU A 83 -26.66 -21.05 14.56
CA LEU A 83 -25.35 -20.98 15.20
C LEU A 83 -24.32 -21.74 14.35
N GLN A 84 -23.10 -21.24 14.27
CA GLN A 84 -21.97 -21.97 13.70
C GLN A 84 -21.13 -22.60 14.81
N THR A 85 -20.94 -21.89 15.93
CA THR A 85 -20.09 -22.29 17.05
C THR A 85 -20.78 -22.17 18.40
N ASP A 86 -20.16 -22.70 19.45
CA ASP A 86 -20.60 -22.47 20.84
C ASP A 86 -20.39 -21.00 21.27
N ASP A 87 -19.44 -20.30 20.65
CA ASP A 87 -19.21 -18.87 20.90
C ASP A 87 -20.38 -18.01 20.41
N ASP A 88 -21.04 -18.40 19.32
CA ASP A 88 -22.27 -17.73 18.87
C ASP A 88 -23.39 -17.83 19.92
N LEU A 89 -23.52 -18.99 20.58
CA LEU A 89 -24.49 -19.21 21.65
C LEU A 89 -24.16 -18.35 22.87
N ASN A 90 -22.89 -18.30 23.25
CA ASN A 90 -22.41 -17.46 24.35
C ASN A 90 -22.64 -15.97 24.08
N LYS A 91 -22.38 -15.53 22.84
CA LYS A 91 -22.68 -14.16 22.40
C LYS A 91 -24.17 -13.86 22.46
N LEU A 92 -25.04 -14.76 21.98
CA LEU A 92 -26.49 -14.57 22.09
C LEU A 92 -26.96 -14.49 23.54
N ARG A 93 -26.43 -15.34 24.44
CA ARG A 93 -26.74 -15.30 25.87
C ARG A 93 -26.33 -13.99 26.52
N LYS A 94 -25.14 -13.48 26.20
CA LYS A 94 -24.68 -12.17 26.68
C LYS A 94 -25.64 -11.06 26.26
N LEU A 95 -25.97 -11.00 24.96
CA LEU A 95 -26.90 -10.00 24.41
C LEU A 95 -28.31 -10.14 25.01
N TYR A 96 -28.78 -11.37 25.22
CA TYR A 96 -30.05 -11.62 25.88
C TYR A 96 -30.04 -11.18 27.35
N GLY A 97 -28.94 -11.39 28.06
CA GLY A 97 -28.73 -10.87 29.43
C GLY A 97 -28.89 -9.35 29.50
N GLU A 98 -28.34 -8.62 28.53
CA GLU A 98 -28.51 -7.16 28.41
C GLU A 98 -29.97 -6.77 28.10
N VAL A 99 -30.63 -7.54 27.24
CA VAL A 99 -32.06 -7.37 26.89
C VAL A 99 -32.98 -7.57 28.10
N VAL A 100 -32.71 -8.52 28.98
CA VAL A 100 -33.54 -8.77 30.18
C VAL A 100 -33.06 -8.01 31.41
N GLY A 101 -31.95 -7.28 31.33
CA GLY A 101 -31.37 -6.55 32.46
C GLY A 101 -30.85 -7.46 33.58
N ALA A 102 -30.24 -8.59 33.22
CA ALA A 102 -29.67 -9.54 34.18
C ALA A 102 -28.64 -8.86 35.10
N GLU A 103 -28.49 -9.37 36.33
CA GLU A 103 -27.73 -8.72 37.41
C GLU A 103 -26.27 -8.37 37.04
N LYS A 104 -25.62 -9.20 36.23
CA LYS A 104 -24.23 -9.02 35.76
C LYS A 104 -24.11 -8.44 34.34
N ALA A 105 -25.22 -8.09 33.69
CA ALA A 105 -25.24 -7.57 32.33
C ALA A 105 -25.29 -6.03 32.33
N ASN A 106 -24.82 -5.41 31.24
CA ASN A 106 -25.07 -4.00 31.01
C ASN A 106 -26.60 -3.78 30.85
N LYS A 107 -27.16 -2.85 31.64
CA LYS A 107 -28.60 -2.57 31.71
C LYS A 107 -29.05 -1.40 30.83
N ASP A 108 -28.15 -0.69 30.17
CA ASP A 108 -28.44 0.49 29.34
C ASP A 108 -29.52 0.16 28.30
N PHE A 109 -29.41 -1.00 27.65
CA PHE A 109 -30.39 -1.43 26.65
C PHE A 109 -31.77 -1.67 27.28
N SER A 110 -31.84 -2.43 28.38
CA SER A 110 -33.12 -2.76 29.01
C SER A 110 -33.81 -1.55 29.63
N GLN A 111 -33.03 -0.61 30.15
CA GLN A 111 -33.53 0.68 30.64
C GLN A 111 -34.03 1.56 29.49
N THR A 112 -33.26 1.67 28.39
CA THR A 112 -33.62 2.50 27.23
C THR A 112 -34.92 2.04 26.57
N TYR A 113 -35.09 0.72 26.40
CA TYR A 113 -36.25 0.15 25.69
C TYR A 113 -37.33 -0.41 26.62
N THR A 114 -37.18 -0.24 27.94
CA THR A 114 -38.13 -0.72 28.97
C THR A 114 -38.50 -2.20 28.78
N THR A 115 -37.48 -3.07 28.67
CA THR A 115 -37.66 -4.51 28.48
C THR A 115 -37.61 -5.27 29.82
N PRO A 116 -38.26 -6.45 29.94
CA PRO A 116 -38.98 -7.19 28.90
C PRO A 116 -40.35 -6.61 28.54
N LEU A 117 -40.70 -6.68 27.26
CA LEU A 117 -42.00 -6.24 26.74
C LEU A 117 -43.14 -7.20 27.15
N SER A 118 -44.37 -6.68 27.19
CA SER A 118 -45.58 -7.51 27.36
C SER A 118 -45.77 -8.48 26.19
N ALA A 119 -46.51 -9.58 26.40
CA ALA A 119 -46.77 -10.57 25.35
C ALA A 119 -47.47 -9.95 24.11
N VAL A 120 -48.41 -9.01 24.35
CA VAL A 120 -49.13 -8.29 23.30
C VAL A 120 -48.16 -7.44 22.45
N HIS A 121 -47.28 -6.67 23.09
CA HIS A 121 -46.29 -5.87 22.37
C HIS A 121 -45.28 -6.74 21.61
N LYS A 122 -44.84 -7.86 22.20
CA LYS A 122 -43.96 -8.81 21.51
C LYS A 122 -44.61 -9.35 20.25
N ALA A 123 -45.87 -9.77 20.32
CA ALA A 123 -46.59 -10.30 19.17
C ALA A 123 -46.74 -9.25 18.05
N ALA A 124 -47.11 -8.01 18.41
CA ALA A 124 -47.28 -6.92 17.43
C ALA A 124 -45.97 -6.51 16.74
N LEU A 125 -44.84 -6.55 17.46
CA LEU A 125 -43.55 -6.08 16.96
C LEU A 125 -42.69 -7.18 16.32
N ARG A 126 -43.03 -8.46 16.51
CA ARG A 126 -42.20 -9.59 16.05
C ARG A 126 -41.91 -9.54 14.56
N THR A 127 -42.94 -9.50 13.73
CA THR A 127 -42.80 -9.49 12.27
C THR A 127 -42.02 -8.27 11.75
N PRO A 128 -42.36 -7.01 12.12
CA PRO A 128 -41.61 -5.86 11.63
C PRO A 128 -40.16 -5.84 12.09
N ILE A 129 -39.87 -6.22 13.35
CA ILE A 129 -38.48 -6.28 13.84
C ILE A 129 -37.70 -7.39 13.14
N ALA A 130 -38.30 -8.58 12.95
CA ALA A 130 -37.64 -9.67 12.22
C ALA A 130 -37.32 -9.29 10.77
N HIS A 131 -38.22 -8.55 10.10
CA HIS A 131 -37.99 -8.03 8.76
C HIS A 131 -36.81 -7.06 8.72
N LEU A 132 -36.76 -6.07 9.62
CA LEU A 132 -35.67 -5.11 9.73
C LEU A 132 -34.34 -5.78 10.07
N TYR A 133 -34.35 -6.72 11.01
CA TYR A 133 -33.15 -7.48 11.38
C TYR A 133 -32.62 -8.29 10.20
N LYS A 134 -33.50 -8.95 9.43
CA LYS A 134 -33.10 -9.67 8.21
C LYS A 134 -32.45 -8.73 7.19
N LYS A 135 -33.04 -7.55 6.96
CA LYS A 135 -32.47 -6.54 6.05
C LYS A 135 -31.11 -6.03 6.52
N LEU A 136 -30.94 -5.80 7.81
CA LEU A 136 -29.64 -5.40 8.38
C LEU A 136 -28.60 -6.52 8.26
N LEU A 137 -28.99 -7.78 8.43
CA LEU A 137 -28.10 -8.92 8.22
C LEU A 137 -27.66 -9.04 6.75
N GLU A 138 -28.58 -8.82 5.80
CA GLU A 138 -28.26 -8.76 4.36
C GLU A 138 -27.23 -7.65 4.08
N ILE A 139 -27.43 -6.44 4.64
CA ILE A 139 -26.52 -5.31 4.49
C ILE A 139 -25.16 -5.60 5.14
N HIS A 140 -25.13 -6.10 6.38
CA HIS A 140 -23.90 -6.47 7.06
C HIS A 140 -23.11 -7.51 6.28
N THR A 141 -23.78 -8.53 5.72
CA THR A 141 -23.11 -9.56 4.92
C THR A 141 -22.46 -8.96 3.67
N LYS A 142 -23.17 -8.05 2.98
CA LYS A 142 -22.61 -7.32 1.83
C LYS A 142 -21.44 -6.44 2.26
N PHE A 143 -21.59 -5.69 3.35
CA PHE A 143 -20.55 -4.84 3.90
C PHE A 143 -19.26 -5.62 4.23
N SER A 144 -19.37 -6.75 4.95
CA SER A 144 -18.20 -7.57 5.28
C SER A 144 -17.50 -8.12 4.04
N LYS A 145 -18.27 -8.44 2.98
CA LYS A 145 -17.69 -8.87 1.70
C LYS A 145 -16.94 -7.73 1.00
N ASP A 146 -17.57 -6.55 0.93
CA ASP A 146 -16.97 -5.37 0.31
C ASP A 146 -15.69 -4.94 1.06
N GLU A 147 -15.68 -5.04 2.39
CA GLU A 147 -14.52 -4.78 3.23
C GLU A 147 -13.39 -5.79 3.02
N GLN A 148 -13.68 -7.09 2.95
CA GLN A 148 -12.67 -8.09 2.63
C GLN A 148 -12.04 -7.85 1.25
N GLN A 149 -12.84 -7.45 0.27
CA GLN A 149 -12.35 -7.08 -1.05
C GLN A 149 -11.45 -5.85 -0.96
N LEU A 150 -11.85 -4.81 -0.23
CA LEU A 150 -11.04 -3.61 -0.02
C LEU A 150 -9.67 -3.94 0.58
N ILE A 151 -9.62 -4.75 1.64
CA ILE A 151 -8.37 -5.17 2.28
C ILE A 151 -7.46 -5.91 1.29
N SER A 152 -8.04 -6.77 0.44
CA SER A 152 -7.29 -7.48 -0.60
C SER A 152 -6.74 -6.51 -1.66
N ASP A 153 -7.57 -5.58 -2.14
CA ASP A 153 -7.19 -4.60 -3.15
C ASP A 153 -6.09 -3.65 -2.64
N GLU A 154 -6.21 -3.20 -1.38
CA GLU A 154 -5.20 -2.39 -0.71
C GLU A 154 -3.87 -3.14 -0.61
N LYS A 155 -3.87 -4.41 -0.19
CA LYS A 155 -2.67 -5.24 -0.14
C LYS A 155 -2.02 -5.39 -1.53
N GLU A 156 -2.81 -5.66 -2.57
CA GLU A 156 -2.29 -5.79 -3.93
C GLU A 156 -1.68 -4.49 -4.43
N ALA A 157 -2.35 -3.35 -4.17
CA ALA A 157 -1.84 -2.03 -4.52
C ALA A 157 -0.51 -1.74 -3.80
N ARG A 158 -0.40 -2.05 -2.50
CA ARG A 158 0.84 -1.91 -1.72
C ARG A 158 1.97 -2.72 -2.34
N LEU A 159 1.72 -3.99 -2.68
CA LEU A 159 2.72 -4.87 -3.29
C LEU A 159 3.21 -4.33 -4.64
N LYS A 160 2.33 -3.76 -5.47
CA LYS A 160 2.72 -3.12 -6.74
C LYS A 160 3.59 -1.88 -6.53
N LEU A 161 3.31 -1.07 -5.52
CA LEU A 161 4.14 0.09 -5.19
C LEU A 161 5.52 -0.32 -4.67
N ILE A 162 5.58 -1.37 -3.84
CA ILE A 162 6.84 -1.96 -3.35
C ILE A 162 7.65 -2.57 -4.51
N GLU A 163 6.99 -3.25 -5.46
CA GLU A 163 7.62 -3.76 -6.68
C GLU A 163 8.18 -2.63 -7.54
N ALA A 164 7.44 -1.53 -7.71
CA ALA A 164 7.94 -0.36 -8.43
C ALA A 164 9.16 0.28 -7.72
N ALA A 165 9.15 0.30 -6.39
CA ALA A 165 10.24 0.83 -5.59
C ALA A 165 11.53 -0.03 -5.70
N GLY A 166 11.43 -1.35 -5.55
CA GLY A 166 12.58 -2.24 -5.37
C GLY A 166 12.58 -3.56 -6.14
N GLY A 167 11.57 -3.80 -6.97
CA GLY A 167 11.46 -5.00 -7.81
C GLY A 167 10.82 -6.20 -7.11
N GLU A 168 10.79 -7.32 -7.83
CA GLU A 168 10.06 -8.54 -7.41
C GLU A 168 10.60 -9.14 -6.11
N GLN A 169 11.91 -9.06 -5.85
CA GLN A 169 12.49 -9.59 -4.62
C GLN A 169 12.02 -8.83 -3.39
N LEU A 170 11.93 -7.49 -3.45
CA LEU A 170 11.41 -6.69 -2.35
C LEU A 170 9.92 -6.95 -2.13
N LYS A 171 9.14 -7.08 -3.22
CA LYS A 171 7.74 -7.47 -3.16
C LYS A 171 7.54 -8.84 -2.52
N THR A 172 8.36 -9.82 -2.87
CA THR A 172 8.31 -11.17 -2.29
C THR A 172 8.61 -11.13 -0.80
N ALA A 173 9.64 -10.38 -0.38
CA ALA A 173 9.94 -10.16 1.03
C ALA A 173 8.81 -9.46 1.80
N ALA A 174 7.98 -8.65 1.12
CA ALA A 174 6.83 -7.96 1.70
C ALA A 174 5.53 -8.80 1.71
N ALA A 175 5.43 -9.88 0.92
CA ALA A 175 4.16 -10.53 0.59
C ALA A 175 3.36 -10.99 1.82
N ASP A 176 4.05 -11.49 2.84
CA ASP A 176 3.43 -12.04 4.04
C ASP A 176 3.23 -10.99 5.15
N THR A 177 3.96 -9.88 5.11
CA THR A 177 4.02 -8.89 6.19
C THR A 177 3.31 -7.58 5.85
N VAL A 178 3.09 -7.30 4.57
CA VAL A 178 2.47 -6.04 4.15
C VAL A 178 0.97 -6.03 4.37
N THR A 179 0.50 -4.97 5.01
CA THR A 179 -0.90 -4.58 5.13
C THR A 179 -1.08 -3.18 4.56
N ALA A 180 -2.31 -2.65 4.57
CA ALA A 180 -2.56 -1.27 4.20
C ALA A 180 -1.71 -0.31 5.05
N ILE A 181 -1.63 -0.54 6.36
CA ILE A 181 -1.05 0.39 7.34
C ILE A 181 0.37 0.04 7.80
N SER A 182 0.94 -1.08 7.35
CA SER A 182 2.32 -1.40 7.70
C SER A 182 3.31 -0.62 6.84
N THR A 183 4.48 -0.31 7.39
CA THR A 183 5.61 0.22 6.61
C THR A 183 6.13 -0.87 5.68
N GLY A 184 6.51 -0.52 4.45
CA GLY A 184 7.18 -1.46 3.55
C GLY A 184 8.52 -1.94 4.11
N PRO A 185 9.03 -3.10 3.66
CA PRO A 185 10.31 -3.60 4.15
C PRO A 185 11.45 -2.65 3.80
N GLU A 186 12.46 -2.60 4.66
CA GLU A 186 13.73 -1.98 4.30
C GLU A 186 14.45 -2.81 3.25
N PHE A 187 15.24 -2.15 2.43
CA PHE A 187 16.13 -2.84 1.49
C PHE A 187 17.28 -3.48 2.25
N THR A 188 17.56 -4.73 1.92
CA THR A 188 18.69 -5.53 2.37
C THR A 188 19.59 -5.85 1.19
N THR A 189 20.73 -6.49 1.43
CA THR A 189 21.61 -7.02 0.38
C THR A 189 20.87 -7.91 -0.62
N GLU A 190 19.95 -8.75 -0.15
CA GLU A 190 19.21 -9.73 -0.96
C GLU A 190 18.10 -9.11 -1.79
N THR A 191 17.55 -7.98 -1.31
CA THR A 191 16.40 -7.32 -1.92
C THR A 191 16.77 -6.07 -2.73
N LEU A 192 18.00 -5.56 -2.61
CA LEU A 192 18.52 -4.46 -3.41
C LEU A 192 18.63 -4.86 -4.89
N PRO A 193 17.94 -4.16 -5.83
CA PRO A 193 17.95 -4.51 -7.24
C PRO A 193 19.20 -3.95 -7.94
N TRP A 194 20.33 -4.63 -7.74
CA TRP A 194 21.61 -4.36 -8.41
C TRP A 194 22.14 -5.61 -9.13
N ASP A 195 22.59 -5.47 -10.37
CA ASP A 195 23.19 -6.57 -11.14
C ASP A 195 24.69 -6.66 -10.82
N PRO A 196 25.15 -7.76 -10.21
CA PRO A 196 26.53 -7.89 -9.77
C PRO A 196 27.52 -8.15 -10.91
N SER A 197 27.04 -8.43 -12.13
CA SER A 197 27.91 -8.70 -13.28
C SER A 197 28.41 -7.43 -13.98
N GLY A 198 27.77 -6.29 -13.73
CA GLY A 198 28.07 -5.02 -14.37
C GLY A 198 28.68 -4.00 -13.42
N ASP A 199 29.55 -3.15 -13.96
CA ASP A 199 29.89 -1.88 -13.32
C ASP A 199 28.71 -0.90 -13.37
N ARG A 200 28.88 0.31 -12.81
CA ARG A 200 27.80 1.31 -12.82
C ARG A 200 27.31 1.63 -14.23
N ASP A 201 28.20 1.83 -15.20
CA ASP A 201 27.77 2.20 -16.55
C ASP A 201 27.04 1.05 -17.24
N ALA A 202 27.47 -0.20 -17.04
CA ALA A 202 26.80 -1.39 -17.56
C ALA A 202 25.39 -1.61 -16.96
N ASN A 203 25.16 -1.16 -15.73
CA ASN A 203 23.86 -1.24 -15.06
C ASN A 203 22.97 -0.02 -15.35
N CYS A 204 23.56 1.13 -15.71
CA CYS A 204 22.86 2.41 -15.73
C CYS A 204 22.75 3.09 -17.10
N ALA A 205 23.50 2.66 -18.11
CA ALA A 205 23.61 3.40 -19.36
C ALA A 205 22.26 3.57 -20.08
N ALA A 206 21.44 2.52 -20.09
CA ALA A 206 20.15 2.50 -20.78
C ALA A 206 19.08 1.78 -19.94
N ALA A 207 17.89 2.37 -19.91
CA ALA A 207 16.72 1.73 -19.35
C ALA A 207 16.23 0.60 -20.25
N GLY A 208 15.77 -0.51 -19.66
CA GLY A 208 15.29 -1.65 -20.41
C GLY A 208 14.45 -2.61 -19.58
N ASP A 209 14.36 -3.85 -20.06
CA ASP A 209 13.62 -4.95 -19.42
C ASP A 209 14.55 -5.91 -18.63
N THR A 210 15.84 -5.57 -18.50
CA THR A 210 16.82 -6.42 -17.82
C THR A 210 16.73 -6.22 -16.31
N LYS A 211 16.42 -7.31 -15.60
CA LYS A 211 16.33 -7.35 -14.14
C LYS A 211 17.54 -6.66 -13.46
N ASN A 212 17.27 -5.93 -12.39
CA ASN A 212 18.27 -5.23 -11.56
C ASN A 212 19.10 -4.14 -12.29
N LYS A 213 18.65 -3.67 -13.45
CA LYS A 213 19.26 -2.55 -14.20
C LYS A 213 18.34 -1.34 -14.26
N ALA A 214 18.87 -0.23 -14.77
CA ALA A 214 18.11 1.01 -14.94
C ALA A 214 16.78 0.78 -15.68
N GLY A 215 15.77 1.57 -15.29
CA GLY A 215 14.40 1.52 -15.77
C GLY A 215 13.52 0.45 -15.12
N MET A 216 14.10 -0.51 -14.39
CA MET A 216 13.33 -1.60 -13.77
C MET A 216 12.70 -1.21 -12.43
N THR A 217 13.46 -0.53 -11.57
CA THR A 217 13.00 -0.13 -10.22
C THR A 217 13.41 1.31 -9.91
N LEU A 218 12.72 1.94 -8.97
CA LEU A 218 13.08 3.30 -8.56
C LEU A 218 14.42 3.32 -7.84
N ALA A 219 14.70 2.29 -7.04
CA ALA A 219 15.96 2.11 -6.34
C ALA A 219 17.15 2.03 -7.31
N THR A 220 17.08 1.22 -8.36
CA THR A 220 18.16 1.15 -9.36
C THR A 220 18.36 2.50 -10.03
N ASP A 221 17.27 3.21 -10.37
CA ASP A 221 17.38 4.52 -11.02
C ASP A 221 17.98 5.59 -10.11
N MET A 222 17.66 5.56 -8.81
CA MET A 222 18.30 6.40 -7.79
C MET A 222 19.81 6.13 -7.69
N LEU A 223 20.22 4.86 -7.60
CA LEU A 223 21.65 4.50 -7.58
C LEU A 223 22.35 5.02 -8.84
N CYS A 224 21.72 4.82 -10.00
CA CYS A 224 22.28 5.23 -11.29
C CYS A 224 22.48 6.73 -11.44
N ILE A 225 21.55 7.57 -10.97
CA ILE A 225 21.70 9.03 -11.08
C ILE A 225 22.55 9.66 -9.97
N CYS A 226 22.88 8.88 -8.93
CA CYS A 226 23.70 9.36 -7.82
C CYS A 226 25.14 8.90 -7.91
N PHE A 227 25.44 7.72 -8.48
CA PHE A 227 26.78 7.16 -8.51
C PHE A 227 27.50 7.37 -9.84
N ALA A 228 28.82 7.46 -9.77
CA ALA A 228 29.71 7.52 -10.93
C ALA A 228 30.76 6.42 -10.87
N LYS A 229 31.30 6.09 -12.04
CA LYS A 229 32.36 5.12 -12.25
C LYS A 229 33.74 5.71 -11.87
N LYS A 230 33.92 6.01 -10.57
CA LYS A 230 35.17 6.54 -10.02
C LYS A 230 35.37 6.18 -8.54
N ASN A 231 36.63 6.21 -8.11
CA ASN A 231 37.10 5.84 -6.77
C ASN A 231 37.22 7.02 -5.79
N CYS A 232 36.51 8.13 -6.04
CA CYS A 232 36.54 9.31 -5.19
C CYS A 232 35.15 9.89 -4.94
N GLY A 233 35.05 10.72 -3.90
CA GLY A 233 33.80 11.37 -3.51
C GLY A 233 33.12 12.12 -4.66
N HIS A 234 31.79 12.09 -4.66
CA HIS A 234 30.97 12.80 -5.65
C HIS A 234 29.70 13.39 -5.06
N THR A 235 29.21 14.44 -5.73
CA THR A 235 28.16 15.35 -5.27
C THR A 235 26.97 15.41 -6.23
N PHE A 236 26.76 14.38 -7.06
CA PHE A 236 25.72 14.41 -8.09
C PHE A 236 24.29 14.53 -7.53
N CYS A 237 24.04 13.92 -6.37
CA CYS A 237 22.74 13.96 -5.70
C CYS A 237 22.69 14.84 -4.43
N GLN A 238 23.80 15.43 -4.00
CA GLN A 238 23.87 16.33 -2.85
C GLN A 238 25.14 17.20 -2.87
N THR A 239 25.18 18.24 -2.06
CA THR A 239 26.34 19.16 -1.99
C THR A 239 27.59 18.56 -1.34
N SER A 240 27.42 17.52 -0.50
CA SER A 240 28.50 16.81 0.19
C SER A 240 28.83 15.50 -0.54
N ALA A 241 30.04 14.95 -0.40
CA ALA A 241 30.36 13.67 -1.02
C ALA A 241 29.51 12.53 -0.41
N LEU A 242 28.86 11.71 -1.25
CA LEU A 242 28.02 10.59 -0.77
C LEU A 242 28.84 9.42 -0.22
N THR A 243 29.81 8.96 -1.01
CA THR A 243 30.54 7.72 -0.75
C THR A 243 31.90 7.77 -1.46
N THR A 244 32.83 6.92 -1.03
CA THR A 244 34.12 6.67 -1.72
C THR A 244 34.15 5.31 -2.42
N THR A 245 33.03 4.59 -2.46
CA THR A 245 32.93 3.26 -3.08
C THR A 245 33.21 3.39 -4.57
N ASP A 246 34.19 2.62 -5.05
CA ASP A 246 34.55 2.60 -6.46
C ASP A 246 33.59 1.71 -7.24
N HIS A 247 32.72 2.31 -8.04
CA HIS A 247 31.82 1.61 -8.96
C HIS A 247 32.42 1.41 -10.36
N GLY A 248 33.76 1.48 -10.45
CA GLY A 248 34.64 1.21 -11.60
C GLY A 248 34.57 -0.19 -12.18
N SER A 249 34.12 -1.16 -11.38
CA SER A 249 34.06 -2.57 -11.71
C SER A 249 32.75 -3.19 -11.22
N ALA A 250 32.52 -4.45 -11.59
CA ALA A 250 31.42 -5.26 -11.09
C ALA A 250 31.39 -5.28 -9.55
N LYS A 251 30.20 -5.04 -8.95
CA LYS A 251 30.00 -4.97 -7.49
C LYS A 251 28.82 -5.79 -7.04
N GLN A 252 28.98 -6.53 -5.94
CA GLN A 252 27.89 -7.26 -5.32
C GLN A 252 26.94 -6.29 -4.64
N ALA A 253 25.67 -6.69 -4.44
CA ALA A 253 24.71 -5.88 -3.71
C ALA A 253 25.18 -5.53 -2.29
N SER A 254 25.99 -6.40 -1.66
CA SER A 254 26.60 -6.16 -0.34
C SER A 254 27.57 -4.97 -0.33
N ASP A 255 28.20 -4.68 -1.47
CA ASP A 255 29.10 -3.54 -1.62
C ASP A 255 28.32 -2.23 -1.85
N VAL A 256 27.09 -2.33 -2.36
CA VAL A 256 26.26 -1.19 -2.79
C VAL A 256 25.25 -0.78 -1.71
N ILE A 257 24.87 -1.68 -0.80
CA ILE A 257 23.80 -1.45 0.18
C ILE A 257 24.10 -0.28 1.14
N THR A 258 25.35 -0.07 1.53
CA THR A 258 25.75 1.09 2.35
C THR A 258 25.51 2.40 1.61
N ASP A 259 25.88 2.44 0.33
CA ASP A 259 25.70 3.61 -0.53
C ASP A 259 24.21 3.86 -0.81
N TRP A 260 23.42 2.80 -0.93
CA TRP A 260 21.97 2.87 -1.00
C TRP A 260 21.38 3.57 0.23
N HIS A 261 21.70 3.10 1.43
CA HIS A 261 21.20 3.70 2.66
C HIS A 261 21.65 5.17 2.81
N ALA A 262 22.88 5.50 2.38
CA ALA A 262 23.33 6.89 2.33
C ALA A 262 22.51 7.73 1.35
N THR A 263 22.17 7.18 0.18
CA THR A 263 21.37 7.85 -0.85
C THR A 263 19.92 8.07 -0.40
N VAL A 264 19.31 7.08 0.25
CA VAL A 264 17.93 7.19 0.76
C VAL A 264 17.81 8.26 1.86
N LYS A 265 18.87 8.50 2.64
CA LYS A 265 18.89 9.60 3.63
C LYS A 265 18.85 10.99 3.00
N LEU A 266 19.15 11.12 1.70
CA LEU A 266 19.02 12.40 0.97
C LEU A 266 17.57 12.72 0.62
N CYS A 267 16.70 11.71 0.62
CA CYS A 267 15.31 11.85 0.30
C CYS A 267 14.65 12.67 1.41
N LYS A 268 14.29 13.92 1.11
CA LYS A 268 13.47 14.73 2.01
C LYS A 268 12.13 14.04 2.24
N GLU A 269 11.58 14.23 3.44
CA GLU A 269 10.23 13.77 3.76
C GLU A 269 9.27 14.21 2.67
N THR A 270 8.73 13.22 1.97
CA THR A 270 7.81 13.45 0.87
C THR A 270 6.40 13.35 1.40
N PRO A 271 5.53 14.34 1.12
CA PRO A 271 4.14 14.23 1.50
C PRO A 271 3.56 12.92 0.96
N VAL A 272 3.00 12.10 1.83
CA VAL A 272 2.40 10.81 1.46
C VAL A 272 0.88 10.89 1.31
N GLY A 273 0.30 12.06 1.61
CA GLY A 273 -1.13 12.32 1.62
C GLY A 273 -1.85 11.70 2.83
N ASN A 274 -2.91 12.37 3.30
CA ASN A 274 -3.72 11.90 4.43
C ASN A 274 -4.95 11.11 3.98
N THR A 275 -5.19 11.00 2.67
CA THR A 275 -6.25 10.18 2.07
C THR A 275 -5.72 9.39 0.88
N LEU A 276 -6.39 8.29 0.52
CA LEU A 276 -6.04 7.49 -0.66
C LEU A 276 -6.06 8.33 -1.95
N ALA A 277 -7.05 9.23 -2.09
CA ALA A 277 -7.15 10.13 -3.23
C ALA A 277 -5.97 11.11 -3.31
N GLN A 278 -5.57 11.70 -2.19
CA GLN A 278 -4.38 12.56 -2.13
C GLN A 278 -3.11 11.79 -2.48
N ARG A 279 -2.95 10.57 -1.96
CA ARG A 279 -1.80 9.71 -2.29
C ARG A 279 -1.73 9.39 -3.78
N ALA A 280 -2.85 8.98 -4.38
CA ALA A 280 -2.91 8.71 -5.82
C ALA A 280 -2.52 9.96 -6.63
N HIS A 281 -3.00 11.14 -6.23
CA HIS A 281 -2.63 12.40 -6.87
C HIS A 281 -1.13 12.69 -6.76
N LEU A 282 -0.52 12.48 -5.58
CA LEU A 282 0.91 12.69 -5.35
C LEU A 282 1.76 11.75 -6.21
N ILE A 283 1.40 10.46 -6.31
CA ILE A 283 2.11 9.50 -7.17
C ILE A 283 2.01 9.92 -8.65
N LEU A 284 0.84 10.36 -9.12
CA LEU A 284 0.67 10.84 -10.50
C LEU A 284 1.46 12.13 -10.77
N ALA A 285 1.48 13.05 -9.81
CA ALA A 285 2.28 14.28 -9.89
C ALA A 285 3.78 13.95 -9.97
N SER A 286 4.25 12.98 -9.18
CA SER A 286 5.62 12.49 -9.20
C SER A 286 6.03 11.89 -10.55
N ILE A 287 5.14 11.13 -11.20
CA ILE A 287 5.35 10.60 -12.55
C ILE A 287 5.41 11.74 -13.58
N ALA A 288 4.52 12.73 -13.47
CA ALA A 288 4.52 13.89 -14.36
C ALA A 288 5.81 14.72 -14.21
N ASP A 289 6.28 14.94 -12.99
CA ASP A 289 7.52 15.67 -12.71
C ASP A 289 8.75 14.91 -13.22
N PHE A 290 8.81 13.59 -13.05
CA PHE A 290 9.85 12.76 -13.70
C PHE A 290 9.88 12.99 -15.22
N LYS A 291 8.73 12.89 -15.88
CA LYS A 291 8.62 13.08 -17.34
C LYS A 291 9.04 14.50 -17.76
N ALA A 292 8.66 15.52 -16.99
CA ALA A 292 9.00 16.91 -17.28
C ALA A 292 10.50 17.20 -17.15
N ARG A 293 11.23 16.42 -16.32
CA ARG A 293 12.67 16.56 -16.07
C ARG A 293 13.55 15.83 -17.08
N LEU A 294 12.99 14.93 -17.88
CA LEU A 294 13.74 14.27 -18.95
C LEU A 294 14.37 15.31 -19.88
N GLY A 295 15.67 15.16 -20.11
CA GLY A 295 16.47 16.04 -20.95
C GLY A 295 16.69 17.45 -20.40
N LYS A 296 16.45 17.72 -19.11
CA LYS A 296 16.60 19.08 -18.54
C LYS A 296 17.92 19.32 -17.82
N ASN A 297 18.51 18.32 -17.18
CA ASN A 297 19.71 18.48 -16.38
C ASN A 297 20.98 18.22 -17.21
N MET A 298 21.33 19.18 -18.07
CA MET A 298 22.41 19.01 -19.03
C MET A 298 23.31 20.21 -19.21
N ILE A 299 24.55 19.95 -19.64
CA ILE A 299 25.49 20.97 -20.10
C ILE A 299 25.76 20.76 -21.59
N LYS A 300 25.62 21.83 -22.37
CA LYS A 300 26.07 21.86 -23.77
C LYS A 300 27.50 22.36 -23.81
N ILE A 301 28.40 21.58 -24.38
CA ILE A 301 29.77 22.02 -24.67
C ILE A 301 30.04 21.93 -26.16
N ALA A 302 30.84 22.85 -26.70
CA ALA A 302 31.17 22.90 -28.13
C ALA A 302 29.96 22.95 -29.09
N THR A 303 30.24 23.01 -30.39
CA THR A 303 29.22 23.04 -31.44
C THR A 303 28.67 21.63 -31.69
N VAL A 304 27.36 21.51 -31.83
CA VAL A 304 26.68 20.28 -32.21
C VAL A 304 26.89 20.05 -33.70
N THR A 305 27.52 18.92 -34.05
CA THR A 305 27.92 18.60 -35.44
C THR A 305 26.88 17.77 -36.20
N SER A 306 25.86 17.24 -35.54
CA SER A 306 24.78 16.45 -36.18
C SER A 306 23.51 16.39 -35.32
N ALA A 307 22.38 16.00 -35.92
CA ALA A 307 21.13 15.77 -35.20
C ALA A 307 21.25 14.67 -34.13
N ALA A 308 22.09 13.65 -34.35
CA ALA A 308 22.40 12.61 -33.37
C ALA A 308 23.09 13.18 -32.11
N ASN A 309 23.77 14.32 -32.26
CA ASN A 309 24.47 15.04 -31.20
C ASN A 309 23.63 16.16 -30.57
N GLY A 310 22.38 16.33 -31.03
CA GLY A 310 21.53 17.48 -30.73
C GLY A 310 20.27 17.16 -29.91
N ALA A 311 19.38 18.16 -29.85
CA ALA A 311 18.23 18.21 -28.95
C ALA A 311 17.19 17.08 -29.13
N VAL A 312 17.18 16.38 -30.26
CA VAL A 312 16.23 15.27 -30.50
C VAL A 312 16.54 14.08 -29.57
N LYS A 313 17.81 13.84 -29.26
CA LYS A 313 18.24 12.72 -28.43
C LYS A 313 18.23 13.05 -26.92
N VAL A 314 18.49 14.30 -26.55
CA VAL A 314 18.63 14.72 -25.14
C VAL A 314 17.32 14.52 -24.34
N GLY A 315 16.16 14.61 -24.99
CA GLY A 315 14.86 14.47 -24.35
C GLY A 315 14.57 13.10 -23.73
N ASN A 316 15.42 12.09 -23.93
CA ASN A 316 15.27 10.75 -23.36
C ASN A 316 16.14 10.49 -22.12
N PHE A 317 17.01 11.43 -21.75
CA PHE A 317 17.99 11.23 -20.70
C PHE A 317 17.46 11.74 -19.36
N TYR A 318 17.57 10.94 -18.31
CA TYR A 318 17.28 11.38 -16.94
C TYR A 318 18.57 11.37 -16.11
N GLY A 319 18.76 12.37 -15.24
CA GLY A 319 20.02 12.59 -14.54
C GLY A 319 20.89 13.64 -15.23
N PHE A 320 22.15 13.76 -14.82
CA PHE A 320 23.08 14.76 -15.32
C PHE A 320 23.84 14.23 -16.55
N PHE A 321 23.92 15.01 -17.62
CA PHE A 321 24.69 14.63 -18.81
C PHE A 321 25.26 15.82 -19.59
N VAL A 322 26.29 15.58 -20.37
CA VAL A 322 26.97 16.58 -21.21
C VAL A 322 26.87 16.17 -22.68
N TYR A 323 26.48 17.11 -23.53
CA TYR A 323 26.31 16.90 -24.97
C TYR A 323 26.98 18.02 -25.78
N GLY A 324 27.22 17.80 -27.07
CA GLY A 324 28.05 18.73 -27.84
C GLY A 324 28.57 18.21 -29.17
N GLY A 325 29.89 18.27 -29.33
CA GLY A 325 30.60 17.62 -30.46
C GLY A 325 30.43 16.09 -30.50
N SER A 326 29.88 15.49 -29.44
CA SER A 326 29.53 14.06 -29.34
C SER A 326 28.12 13.89 -28.78
N PRO A 327 27.44 12.77 -29.09
CA PRO A 327 26.09 12.51 -28.60
C PRO A 327 26.11 12.26 -27.10
N PRO A 328 25.04 12.60 -26.35
CA PRO A 328 24.96 12.27 -24.94
C PRO A 328 25.05 10.76 -24.75
N THR A 329 25.82 10.35 -23.75
CA THR A 329 25.87 8.98 -23.25
C THR A 329 25.87 9.02 -21.73
N CYS A 330 25.42 7.94 -21.10
CA CYS A 330 25.45 7.79 -19.65
C CYS A 330 26.69 7.05 -19.17
N GLY A 331 27.83 7.31 -19.82
CA GLY A 331 29.14 6.90 -19.35
C GLY A 331 29.68 7.88 -18.32
N SER A 332 30.02 7.37 -17.14
CA SER A 332 30.49 8.17 -16.00
C SER A 332 31.97 7.91 -15.66
N ASN A 333 32.73 7.42 -16.64
CA ASN A 333 34.15 7.15 -16.47
C ASN A 333 35.03 8.39 -16.63
N GLY A 334 36.02 8.52 -15.74
CA GLY A 334 37.09 9.53 -15.81
C GLY A 334 36.90 10.67 -14.81
N SER A 335 37.47 11.84 -15.11
CA SER A 335 37.32 13.08 -14.31
C SER A 335 36.51 14.16 -15.05
N SER A 336 35.89 13.80 -16.17
CA SER A 336 35.26 14.72 -17.11
C SER A 336 33.76 14.49 -17.31
N GLU A 337 33.11 13.82 -16.36
CA GLU A 337 31.67 13.49 -16.39
C GLU A 337 30.78 14.73 -16.44
N THR A 338 31.32 15.87 -16.01
CA THR A 338 30.66 17.19 -16.04
C THR A 338 31.23 18.18 -17.05
N SER A 339 32.27 17.80 -17.78
CA SER A 339 33.03 18.74 -18.63
C SER A 339 33.35 18.24 -20.04
N ALA A 340 33.14 16.95 -20.35
CA ALA A 340 33.36 16.37 -21.67
C ALA A 340 32.06 15.87 -22.32
N ALA A 341 31.92 16.10 -23.62
CA ALA A 341 30.73 15.71 -24.39
C ALA A 341 30.63 14.18 -24.44
N GLY A 342 29.39 13.68 -24.36
CA GLY A 342 29.12 12.25 -24.37
C GLY A 342 29.45 11.55 -23.05
N LYS A 343 29.38 12.27 -21.94
CA LYS A 343 29.49 11.74 -20.58
C LYS A 343 28.27 12.11 -19.75
N GLY A 344 28.04 11.38 -18.67
CA GLY A 344 26.99 11.73 -17.72
C GLY A 344 26.71 10.66 -16.67
N VAL A 345 26.21 11.14 -15.53
CA VAL A 345 25.58 10.32 -14.49
C VAL A 345 24.07 10.38 -14.74
N CYS A 346 23.64 9.57 -15.69
CA CYS A 346 22.28 9.55 -16.21
C CYS A 346 21.82 8.14 -16.56
N ILE A 347 20.59 8.06 -17.08
CA ILE A 347 19.98 6.89 -17.73
C ILE A 347 19.37 7.33 -19.06
N ASP A 348 19.59 6.55 -20.12
CA ASP A 348 18.91 6.73 -21.42
C ASP A 348 17.60 5.91 -21.48
N TYR A 349 16.44 6.58 -21.52
CA TYR A 349 15.13 5.93 -21.65
C TYR A 349 14.65 5.74 -23.10
N SER A 350 15.51 5.96 -24.10
CA SER A 350 15.13 5.87 -25.52
C SER A 350 14.50 4.52 -25.90
N ALA A 351 14.94 3.42 -25.28
CA ALA A 351 14.44 2.08 -25.59
C ALA A 351 13.01 1.84 -25.08
N VAL A 352 12.63 2.48 -23.97
CA VAL A 352 11.38 2.23 -23.23
C VAL A 352 10.33 3.32 -23.42
N ARG A 353 10.64 4.37 -24.20
CA ARG A 353 9.71 5.44 -24.59
C ARG A 353 9.15 5.31 -26.00
N LYS A 354 9.34 4.15 -26.62
CA LYS A 354 8.77 3.83 -27.93
C LYS A 354 7.29 3.44 -27.79
N PRO A 355 6.47 3.58 -28.84
CA PRO A 355 5.10 3.07 -28.83
C PRO A 355 5.05 1.60 -28.37
N GLY A 356 4.13 1.29 -27.45
CA GLY A 356 3.98 -0.05 -26.87
C GLY A 356 5.05 -0.47 -25.85
N LYS A 357 5.94 0.45 -25.43
CA LYS A 357 6.91 0.24 -24.34
C LYS A 357 6.56 1.08 -23.12
N GLU A 358 6.95 0.58 -21.95
CA GLU A 358 6.64 1.18 -20.66
C GLU A 358 7.89 1.29 -19.78
N ILE A 359 7.91 2.32 -18.94
CA ILE A 359 8.91 2.48 -17.89
C ILE A 359 8.35 1.79 -16.64
N ARG A 360 8.93 0.67 -16.24
CA ARG A 360 8.34 -0.25 -15.24
C ARG A 360 8.34 0.31 -13.82
N ASN A 361 9.37 1.06 -13.45
CA ASN A 361 9.53 1.55 -12.08
C ASN A 361 8.56 2.65 -11.62
N TYR A 362 7.69 3.11 -12.51
CA TYR A 362 6.59 4.03 -12.16
C TYR A 362 5.25 3.33 -11.96
N GLY A 363 5.16 2.01 -12.13
CA GLY A 363 4.05 1.16 -11.70
C GLY A 363 2.65 1.49 -12.22
N ILE A 364 2.48 2.57 -12.97
CA ILE A 364 1.23 3.04 -13.56
C ILE A 364 1.38 2.91 -15.06
N LYS A 365 0.57 2.04 -15.67
CA LYS A 365 0.43 1.92 -17.12
C LYS A 365 0.20 3.30 -17.73
N VAL A 366 1.25 3.93 -18.26
CA VAL A 366 1.09 5.07 -19.16
C VAL A 366 1.35 4.55 -20.56
N VAL A 367 0.28 4.01 -21.15
CA VAL A 367 0.27 3.60 -22.55
C VAL A 367 0.46 4.86 -23.40
N TYR A 368 1.60 4.96 -24.07
CA TYR A 368 1.79 5.94 -25.14
C TYR A 368 0.84 5.56 -26.28
N ARG A 369 -0.20 6.39 -26.51
CA ARG A 369 -1.00 6.37 -27.73
C ARG A 369 -0.31 7.21 -28.80
#